data_AF-A0A1S0UCN2-F1
#
_entry.id   AF-A0A1S0UCN2-F1
#
_cell.length_a   1.000
_cell.length_b   1.000
_cell.length_c   1.000
_cell.angle_alpha   90.00
_cell.angle_beta   90.00
_cell.angle_gamma   90.00
#
_symmetry.space_group_name_H-M   'P 1'
#
loop_
_entity.id
_entity.type
_entity.pdbx_description
1 polymer ?
#
loop_
_entity_poly.entity_id
_entity_poly.type
_entity_poly.pdbx_seq_one_letter_code
_entity_poly.pdbx_strand_id
1 'polypeptide(L)'
;YTQQSGGIARLYLRLQRSDVNASTLVVYKNDTSERLKTKFEDWKNELLFLNSHQVIAFHFTGVNGTEPKDSEEIFSNTFPDVPLSTFCSSDESLMTGVNYQVGTKFTFNVGPVYAIVAVRKFGEGNPVTENLSEEND
;
A
#
# COMPACT_ATOMS: atom_id res chain seq x y z
N TYR A 1 -7.30 -2.46 -41.28
CA TYR A 1 -7.97 -2.22 -40.00
C TYR A 1 -7.16 -2.88 -38.90
N THR A 2 -6.28 -2.13 -38.27
CA THR A 2 -5.48 -2.59 -37.12
C THR A 2 -6.39 -2.60 -35.90
N GLN A 3 -6.72 -3.79 -35.43
CA GLN A 3 -7.35 -4.00 -34.14
C GLN A 3 -6.30 -3.64 -33.08
N GLN A 4 -6.40 -2.45 -32.49
CA GLN A 4 -5.64 -2.13 -31.29
C GLN A 4 -6.19 -3.05 -30.19
N SER A 5 -5.46 -4.11 -29.87
CA SER A 5 -5.74 -4.91 -28.68
C SER A 5 -5.51 -3.99 -27.47
N GLY A 6 -6.58 -3.61 -26.79
CA GLY A 6 -6.51 -2.91 -25.51
C GLY A 6 -5.63 -3.71 -24.56
N GLY A 7 -4.43 -3.20 -24.29
CA GLY A 7 -3.47 -3.86 -23.41
C GLY A 7 -3.91 -3.64 -21.97
N ILE A 8 -4.22 -4.73 -21.26
CA ILE A 8 -4.40 -4.67 -19.82
C ILE A 8 -3.02 -4.40 -19.21
N ALA A 9 -2.80 -3.20 -18.68
CA ALA A 9 -1.65 -2.96 -17.81
C ALA A 9 -1.89 -3.68 -16.49
N ARG A 10 -1.10 -4.73 -16.22
CA ARG A 10 -1.15 -5.46 -14.96
C ARG A 10 0.10 -5.13 -14.16
N LEU A 11 -0.09 -4.39 -13.06
CA LEU A 11 0.98 -4.19 -12.10
C LEU A 11 1.07 -5.42 -11.20
N TYR A 12 2.15 -6.20 -11.35
CA TYR A 12 2.47 -7.32 -10.45
C TYR A 12 3.54 -6.87 -9.46
N LEU A 13 3.14 -6.59 -8.22
CA LEU A 13 4.08 -6.38 -7.12
C LEU A 13 4.49 -7.74 -6.55
N ARG A 14 5.64 -8.25 -6.99
CA ARG A 14 6.23 -9.48 -6.44
C ARG A 14 7.34 -9.09 -5.47
N LEU A 15 7.09 -9.29 -4.20
CA LEU A 15 8.03 -9.00 -3.12
C LEU A 15 8.65 -10.33 -2.67
N GLN A 16 9.96 -10.47 -2.89
CA GLN A 16 10.69 -11.71 -2.59
C GLN A 16 11.87 -11.42 -1.67
N ARG A 17 11.58 -11.15 -0.39
CA ARG A 17 12.50 -11.24 0.75
C ARG A 17 11.68 -11.39 2.03
N SER A 18 12.26 -12.04 3.04
CA SER A 18 11.69 -12.11 4.40
C SER A 18 11.49 -10.74 5.05
N ASP A 19 12.18 -9.71 4.55
CA ASP A 19 12.19 -8.36 5.10
C ASP A 19 11.18 -7.41 4.45
N VAL A 20 10.24 -7.95 3.68
CA VAL A 20 9.16 -7.17 3.05
C VAL A 20 7.81 -7.59 3.58
N ASN A 21 7.06 -6.62 4.07
CA ASN A 21 5.66 -6.77 4.46
C ASN A 21 4.79 -5.99 3.49
N ALA A 22 3.61 -6.52 3.20
CA ALA A 22 2.61 -5.82 2.41
C ALA A 22 1.20 -6.12 2.94
N SER A 23 0.33 -5.15 2.83
CA SER A 23 -1.09 -5.30 3.15
C SER A 23 -1.91 -4.48 2.17
N THR A 24 -3.16 -4.89 1.95
CA THR A 24 -4.07 -4.24 1.00
C THR A 24 -5.46 -4.10 1.60
N LEU A 25 -6.12 -2.99 1.32
CA LEU A 25 -7.48 -2.70 1.70
C LEU A 25 -8.30 -2.31 0.46
N VAL A 26 -9.43 -3.00 0.26
CA VAL A 26 -10.38 -2.67 -0.81
C VAL A 26 -11.46 -1.74 -0.26
N VAL A 27 -11.71 -0.64 -0.97
CA VAL A 27 -12.83 0.27 -0.71
C VAL A 27 -14.03 -0.20 -1.49
N TYR A 28 -15.15 -0.44 -0.79
CA TYR A 28 -16.37 -0.87 -1.43
C TYR A 28 -17.23 0.34 -1.81
N LYS A 29 -18.02 0.19 -2.87
CA LYS A 29 -18.91 1.24 -3.39
C LYS A 29 -19.83 1.89 -2.36
N ASN A 30 -20.18 1.17 -1.29
CA ASN A 30 -21.09 1.65 -0.27
C ASN A 30 -20.36 2.11 1.01
N ASP A 31 -19.03 2.24 0.97
CA ASP A 31 -18.28 2.80 2.08
C ASP A 31 -18.46 4.32 2.09
N THR A 32 -19.03 4.84 3.17
CA THR A 32 -19.07 6.28 3.46
C THR A 32 -17.72 6.75 3.97
N SER A 33 -17.46 8.05 3.97
CA SER A 33 -16.25 8.66 4.55
C SER A 33 -15.98 8.19 5.98
N GLU A 34 -17.01 8.21 6.86
CA GLU A 34 -16.89 7.74 8.24
C GLU A 34 -16.54 6.24 8.32
N ARG A 35 -17.17 5.42 7.48
CA ARG A 35 -16.88 3.99 7.45
C ARG A 35 -15.47 3.72 6.94
N LEU A 36 -15.04 4.45 5.92
CA LEU A 36 -13.69 4.33 5.36
C LEU A 36 -12.64 4.74 6.39
N LYS A 37 -12.87 5.81 7.15
CA LYS A 37 -12.03 6.23 8.26
C LYS A 37 -11.85 5.11 9.28
N THR A 38 -12.95 4.52 9.76
CA THR A 38 -12.88 3.37 10.67
C THR A 38 -12.10 2.21 10.07
N LYS A 39 -12.34 1.87 8.80
CA LYS A 39 -11.58 0.80 8.11
C LYS A 39 -10.09 1.09 8.05
N PHE A 40 -9.67 2.34 7.83
CA PHE A 40 -8.25 2.71 7.83
C PHE A 40 -7.63 2.65 9.22
N GLU A 41 -8.34 3.09 10.27
CA GLU A 41 -7.85 2.98 11.65
C GLU A 41 -7.74 1.52 12.09
N ASP A 42 -8.75 0.69 11.81
CA ASP A 42 -8.71 -0.74 12.09
C ASP A 42 -7.55 -1.40 11.35
N TRP A 43 -7.41 -1.10 10.06
CA TRP A 43 -6.31 -1.61 9.25
C TRP A 43 -4.95 -1.18 9.81
N LYS A 44 -4.77 0.09 10.16
CA LYS A 44 -3.54 0.62 10.76
C LYS A 44 -3.12 -0.17 12.01
N ASN A 45 -4.07 -0.54 12.86
CA ASN A 45 -3.82 -1.32 14.07
C ASN A 45 -3.34 -2.76 13.78
N GLU A 46 -3.67 -3.31 12.61
CA GLU A 46 -3.19 -4.61 12.15
C GLU A 46 -1.76 -4.55 11.57
N LEU A 47 -1.26 -3.37 11.20
CA LEU A 47 0.04 -3.19 10.55
C LEU A 47 1.18 -3.04 11.57
N LEU A 48 1.65 -4.17 12.11
CA LEU A 48 2.73 -4.23 13.11
C LEU A 48 4.10 -3.71 12.63
N PHE A 49 4.25 -3.43 11.33
CA PHE A 49 5.52 -3.07 10.70
C PHE A 49 5.70 -1.56 10.46
N LEU A 50 4.67 -0.74 10.69
CA LEU A 50 4.70 0.69 10.30
C LEU A 50 5.87 1.47 10.91
N ASN A 51 6.21 1.20 12.17
CA ASN A 51 7.25 1.95 12.89
C ASN A 51 8.67 1.40 12.70
N SER A 52 8.82 0.18 12.15
CA SER A 52 10.11 -0.52 12.03
C SER A 52 10.64 -0.58 10.59
N HIS A 53 9.83 -0.18 9.62
CA HIS A 53 10.12 -0.30 8.20
C HIS A 53 10.15 1.08 7.51
N GLN A 54 10.75 1.14 6.33
CA GLN A 54 10.46 2.19 5.38
C GLN A 54 9.18 1.81 4.65
N VAL A 55 8.19 2.70 4.64
CA VAL A 55 6.83 2.40 4.18
C VAL A 55 6.48 3.31 3.01
N ILE A 56 5.79 2.75 2.01
CA ILE A 56 5.14 3.49 0.93
C ILE A 56 3.74 2.92 0.72
N ALA A 57 2.79 3.80 0.45
CA ALA A 57 1.43 3.42 0.09
C ALA A 57 1.16 3.69 -1.39
N PHE A 58 0.30 2.85 -1.95
CA PHE A 58 -0.22 2.97 -3.30
C PHE A 58 -1.73 3.02 -3.25
N HIS A 59 -2.31 3.89 -4.04
CA HIS A 59 -3.75 3.95 -4.25
C HIS A 59 -4.05 3.61 -5.72
N PHE A 60 -4.89 2.61 -5.96
CA PHE A 60 -5.31 2.18 -7.29
C PHE A 60 -6.80 2.44 -7.46
N THR A 61 -7.15 3.35 -8.35
CA THR A 61 -8.54 3.74 -8.60
C THR A 61 -8.81 3.90 -10.11
N GLY A 62 -10.10 4.00 -10.46
CA GLY A 62 -10.54 4.26 -11.84
C GLY A 62 -11.06 5.69 -11.98
N VAL A 63 -11.25 6.16 -13.23
CA VAL A 63 -11.83 7.50 -13.54
C VAL A 63 -13.10 7.78 -12.72
N ASN A 64 -13.96 6.77 -12.59
CA ASN A 64 -15.21 6.83 -11.84
C ASN A 64 -15.11 5.96 -10.57
N GLY A 65 -14.02 6.12 -9.81
CA GLY A 65 -13.80 5.44 -8.54
C GLY A 65 -15.04 5.49 -7.64
N THR A 66 -15.41 4.35 -7.07
CA THR A 66 -16.63 4.23 -6.25
C THR A 66 -16.43 4.62 -4.80
N GLU A 67 -15.23 5.08 -4.45
CA GLU A 67 -14.88 5.50 -3.11
C GLU A 67 -15.34 6.94 -2.81
N PRO A 68 -15.41 7.32 -1.53
CA PRO A 68 -15.60 8.71 -1.13
C PRO A 68 -14.56 9.64 -1.76
N LYS A 69 -14.97 10.86 -2.12
CA LYS A 69 -14.10 11.87 -2.74
C LYS A 69 -12.94 12.31 -1.84
N ASP A 70 -13.15 12.23 -0.53
CA ASP A 70 -12.20 12.55 0.53
C ASP A 70 -11.35 11.34 0.96
N SER A 71 -11.41 10.22 0.25
CA SER A 71 -10.70 8.97 0.58
C SER A 71 -9.19 9.16 0.79
N GLU A 72 -8.50 9.89 -0.10
CA GLU A 72 -7.06 10.16 0.03
C GLU A 72 -6.74 11.12 1.19
N GLU A 73 -7.63 12.07 1.49
CA GLU A 73 -7.50 12.95 2.64
C GLU A 73 -7.64 12.16 3.94
N ILE A 74 -8.66 11.30 4.04
CA ILE A 74 -8.85 10.40 5.19
C ILE A 74 -7.62 9.49 5.34
N PHE A 75 -7.13 8.91 4.25
CA PHE A 75 -5.92 8.09 4.28
C PHE A 75 -4.72 8.87 4.83
N SER A 76 -4.47 10.07 4.30
CA SER A 76 -3.35 10.91 4.70
C SER A 76 -3.45 11.34 6.17
N ASN A 77 -4.66 11.58 6.67
CA ASN A 77 -4.91 11.89 8.08
C ASN A 77 -4.64 10.68 8.99
N THR A 78 -4.99 9.47 8.57
CA THR A 78 -4.72 8.25 9.35
C THR A 78 -3.25 7.82 9.27
N PHE A 79 -2.57 8.04 8.14
CA PHE A 79 -1.18 7.67 7.89
C PHE A 79 -0.31 8.88 7.51
N PRO A 80 -0.10 9.86 8.41
CA PRO A 80 0.56 11.13 8.07
C PRO A 80 2.01 10.98 7.59
N ASP A 81 2.71 9.92 8.05
CA ASP A 81 4.11 9.68 7.74
C ASP A 81 4.32 8.71 6.56
N VAL A 82 3.23 8.25 5.93
CA VAL A 82 3.31 7.28 4.83
C VAL A 82 3.06 7.99 3.50
N PRO A 83 4.07 8.08 2.61
CA PRO A 83 3.86 8.68 1.30
C PRO A 83 2.88 7.84 0.48
N LEU A 84 1.87 8.50 -0.09
CA LEU A 84 0.86 7.89 -0.96
C LEU A 84 1.15 8.21 -2.43
N SER A 85 1.19 7.18 -3.27
CA SER A 85 1.25 7.31 -4.73
C SER A 85 -0.03 6.78 -5.37
N THR A 86 -0.77 7.67 -6.03
CA THR A 86 -2.03 7.34 -6.68
C THR A 86 -1.85 7.01 -8.15
N PHE A 87 -2.45 5.89 -8.54
CA PHE A 87 -2.58 5.42 -9.91
C PHE A 87 -4.06 5.40 -10.27
N CYS A 88 -4.46 6.38 -11.07
CA CYS A 88 -5.80 6.46 -11.64
C CYS A 88 -5.76 6.06 -13.11
N SER A 89 -6.51 5.02 -13.47
CA SER A 89 -6.71 4.68 -14.89
C SER A 89 -7.58 5.74 -15.55
N SER A 90 -7.20 6.21 -16.74
CA SER A 90 -8.05 7.05 -17.61
C SER A 90 -9.05 6.23 -18.46
N ASP A 91 -8.89 4.91 -18.49
CA ASP A 91 -9.79 3.99 -19.19
C ASP A 91 -10.87 3.50 -18.21
N GLU A 92 -12.13 3.82 -18.50
CA GLU A 92 -13.30 3.43 -17.70
C GLU A 92 -13.55 1.91 -17.70
N SER A 93 -12.97 1.17 -18.66
CA SER A 93 -13.07 -0.28 -18.72
C SER A 93 -12.11 -1.00 -17.77
N LEU A 94 -11.10 -0.29 -17.24
CA LEU A 94 -10.15 -0.86 -16.28
C LEU A 94 -10.76 -0.91 -14.88
N MET A 95 -10.72 -2.10 -14.29
CA MET A 95 -11.19 -2.35 -12.93
C MET A 95 -10.00 -2.57 -12.00
N THR A 96 -10.11 -2.02 -10.80
CA THR A 96 -9.19 -2.29 -9.70
C THR A 96 -9.83 -3.25 -8.69
N GLY A 97 -8.99 -3.96 -7.95
CA GLY A 97 -9.43 -4.93 -6.96
C GLY A 97 -8.28 -5.79 -6.46
N VAL A 98 -8.56 -6.61 -5.45
CA VAL A 98 -7.59 -7.55 -4.89
C VAL A 98 -8.07 -8.98 -5.13
N ASN A 99 -7.17 -9.81 -5.65
CA ASN A 99 -7.40 -11.24 -5.80
C ASN A 99 -6.82 -11.97 -4.59
N TYR A 100 -7.70 -12.46 -3.72
CA TYR A 100 -7.33 -13.22 -2.53
C TYR A 100 -7.37 -14.71 -2.85
N GLN A 101 -6.28 -15.42 -2.54
CA GLN A 101 -6.24 -16.88 -2.58
C GLN A 101 -6.22 -17.43 -1.14
N VAL A 102 -7.20 -18.25 -0.81
CA VAL A 102 -7.23 -19.02 0.44
C VAL A 102 -7.29 -20.50 0.09
N GLY A 103 -6.18 -21.21 0.29
CA GLY A 103 -6.00 -22.58 -0.20
C GLY A 103 -6.10 -22.63 -1.72
N THR A 104 -7.11 -23.32 -2.25
CA THR A 104 -7.38 -23.43 -3.70
C THR A 104 -8.46 -22.47 -4.20
N LYS A 105 -9.12 -21.73 -3.31
CA LYS A 105 -10.21 -20.82 -3.66
C LYS A 105 -9.67 -19.42 -3.94
N PHE A 106 -10.10 -18.85 -5.07
CA PHE A 106 -9.84 -17.46 -5.44
C PHE A 106 -11.11 -16.63 -5.26
N THR A 107 -10.96 -15.46 -4.63
CA THR A 107 -12.02 -14.46 -4.53
C THR A 107 -11.46 -13.13 -5.01
N PHE A 108 -12.11 -12.51 -6.00
CA PHE A 108 -11.74 -11.20 -6.51
C PHE A 108 -12.67 -10.13 -5.93
N ASN A 109 -12.12 -9.30 -5.04
CA ASN A 109 -12.84 -8.19 -4.43
C ASN A 109 -12.60 -6.94 -5.27
N VAL A 110 -13.66 -6.50 -5.95
CA VAL A 110 -13.63 -5.35 -6.86
C VAL A 110 -13.81 -4.04 -6.09
N GLY A 111 -13.02 -3.03 -6.44
CA GLY A 111 -13.11 -1.67 -5.91
C GLY A 111 -11.75 -0.97 -5.89
N PRO A 112 -11.71 0.34 -5.62
CA PRO A 112 -10.46 1.05 -5.35
C PRO A 112 -9.64 0.35 -4.25
N VAL A 113 -8.32 0.36 -4.39
CA VAL A 113 -7.42 -0.40 -3.53
C VAL A 113 -6.35 0.50 -2.95
N TYR A 114 -6.22 0.50 -1.63
CA TYR A 114 -5.05 1.00 -0.94
C TYR A 114 -4.12 -0.17 -0.64
N ALA A 115 -2.84 -0.04 -0.98
CA ALA A 115 -1.83 -1.05 -0.69
C ALA A 115 -0.68 -0.38 0.06
N ILE A 116 -0.27 -0.95 1.19
CA ILE A 116 0.92 -0.52 1.91
C ILE A 116 2.00 -1.56 1.71
N VAL A 117 3.18 -1.12 1.29
CA VAL A 117 4.38 -1.93 1.18
C VAL A 117 5.44 -1.37 2.13
N ALA A 118 6.03 -2.27 2.91
CA ALA A 118 7.00 -1.94 3.93
C ALA A 118 8.25 -2.79 3.79
N VAL A 119 9.41 -2.16 3.74
CA VAL A 119 10.71 -2.82 3.64
C VAL A 119 11.49 -2.54 4.91
N ARG A 120 12.02 -3.59 5.56
CA ARG A 120 12.74 -3.45 6.81
C ARG A 120 13.93 -2.53 6.60
N LYS A 121 14.10 -1.55 7.49
CA LYS A 121 15.31 -0.73 7.51
C LYS A 121 16.47 -1.64 7.95
N PHE A 122 17.49 -1.79 7.11
CA PHE A 122 18.77 -2.34 7.54
C PHE A 122 19.55 -1.22 8.22
N GLY A 123 20.16 -1.51 9.38
CA GLY A 123 20.63 -0.50 10.32
C GLY A 123 21.44 0.63 9.69
N GLU A 124 21.15 1.87 10.10
CA GLU A 124 22.23 2.78 10.47
C GLU A 124 23.07 2.01 11.49
N GLY A 125 24.24 1.54 11.08
CA GLY A 125 25.20 1.00 12.03
C GLY A 125 25.39 2.07 13.11
N ASN A 126 25.25 1.68 14.38
CA ASN A 126 25.79 2.48 15.47
C ASN A 126 27.19 2.92 15.04
N PRO A 127 27.53 4.23 15.03
CA PRO A 127 28.93 4.58 15.13
C PRO A 127 29.35 4.03 16.49
N VAL A 128 29.95 2.84 16.49
CA VAL A 128 30.84 2.45 17.56
C VAL A 128 31.92 3.50 17.51
N THR A 129 31.78 4.54 18.31
CA THR A 129 32.91 5.34 18.76
C THR A 129 33.78 4.36 19.52
N GLU A 130 34.66 3.67 18.81
CA GLU A 130 35.85 3.08 19.42
C GLU A 130 36.58 4.25 20.05
N ASN A 131 36.43 4.40 21.36
CA ASN A 131 37.34 5.19 22.16
C ASN A 131 38.72 4.55 22.02
N LEU A 132 39.49 5.04 21.05
CA LEU A 132 40.94 4.86 21.04
C LEU A 132 41.51 5.77 22.13
N SER A 133 41.44 5.31 23.39
CA SER A 133 42.38 5.76 24.40
C SER A 133 43.67 4.96 24.19
N GLU A 134 44.53 5.43 23.29
CA GLU A 134 45.95 5.09 23.36
C GLU A 134 46.57 5.92 24.47
N GLU A 135 46.75 5.26 25.61
CA GLU A 135 47.57 5.68 26.74
C GLU A 135 49.03 5.77 26.28
N ASN A 136 49.64 6.93 26.52
CA ASN A 136 51.04 7.18 26.20
C ASN A 136 51.94 6.45 27.21
N ASP A 137 52.93 5.71 26.72
CA ASP A 137 54.20 5.40 27.41
C ASP A 137 55.39 5.95 26.60
#